data_AF-A0A2M7XYS0-F1
#
_entry.id   AF-A0A2M7XYS0-F1
#
_cell.length_a   1.000
_cell.length_b   1.000
_cell.length_c   1.000
_cell.angle_alpha   90.00
_cell.angle_beta   90.00
_cell.angle_gamma   90.00
#
_symmetry.space_group_name_H-M   'P 1'
#
loop_
_entity.id
_entity.type
_entity.pdbx_description
1 polymer ?
#
loop_
_entity_poly.entity_id
_entity_poly.type
_entity_poly.pdbx_seq_one_letter_code
_entity_poly.pdbx_strand_id
1 'polypeptide(L)'
;NPDLSTITSPGIYIYNGALTLTSSNITTSNVVLIATGDISISGSEFNINADCVNTTLSKNIAILSTGKISFSNTTKCAAGIFIAKTVDTGSNGNQGLKIKGNLIVQTTLTNDRAWSDTSRPGLFVVFDPVQYINLLPYLSTAYYDWRQIQ
;
A
#
# COMPACT_ATOMS: atom_id res chain seq x y z
N ASN A 1 18.19 11.26 1.92
CA ASN A 1 16.76 11.03 1.61
C ASN A 1 16.65 9.87 0.64
N PRO A 2 16.24 8.67 1.08
CA PRO A 2 15.79 7.66 0.15
C PRO A 2 14.43 8.12 -0.37
N ASP A 3 14.48 8.77 -1.51
CA ASP A 3 13.41 8.74 -2.48
C ASP A 3 13.27 7.27 -2.91
N LEU A 4 12.06 6.70 -2.83
CA LEU A 4 11.85 5.35 -3.32
C LEU A 4 12.40 5.22 -4.75
N SER A 5 12.42 6.27 -5.58
CA SER A 5 12.97 6.28 -6.95
C SER A 5 14.41 5.75 -7.09
N THR A 6 15.17 5.72 -5.99
CA THR A 6 16.55 5.20 -5.94
C THR A 6 16.64 3.68 -5.77
N ILE A 7 15.53 2.99 -5.49
CA ILE A 7 15.48 1.55 -5.27
C ILE A 7 15.42 0.80 -6.62
N THR A 8 16.56 0.39 -7.13
CA THR A 8 16.64 -0.25 -8.46
C THR A 8 16.51 -1.77 -8.44
N SER A 9 16.47 -2.41 -7.27
CA SER A 9 16.41 -3.86 -7.12
C SER A 9 15.26 -4.32 -6.21
N PRO A 10 14.74 -5.54 -6.38
CA PRO A 10 13.81 -6.10 -5.43
C PRO A 10 14.43 -6.33 -4.05
N GLY A 11 13.64 -6.19 -2.98
CA GLY A 11 14.13 -6.46 -1.64
C GLY A 11 13.36 -5.78 -0.51
N ILE A 12 13.94 -5.86 0.69
CA ILE A 12 13.43 -5.23 1.90
C ILE A 12 14.28 -3.99 2.19
N TYR A 13 13.61 -2.85 2.33
CA TYR A 13 14.23 -1.54 2.55
C TYR A 13 13.72 -0.95 3.85
N ILE A 14 14.65 -0.55 4.71
CA ILE A 14 14.34 0.09 6.00
C ILE A 14 14.68 1.56 5.88
N TYR A 15 13.70 2.41 6.17
CA TYR A 15 13.85 3.84 6.23
C TYR A 15 13.64 4.36 7.65
N ASN A 16 14.62 5.15 8.12
CA ASN A 16 14.54 5.76 9.43
C ASN A 16 13.90 7.15 9.33
N GLY A 17 12.65 7.26 9.80
CA GLY A 17 11.91 8.52 9.86
C GLY A 17 10.63 8.54 9.03
N ALA A 18 10.05 9.74 8.90
CA ALA A 18 8.82 9.99 8.17
C ALA A 18 9.07 10.21 6.67
N LEU A 19 8.15 9.75 5.83
CA LEU A 19 8.29 9.75 4.37
C LEU A 19 7.02 10.23 3.69
N THR A 20 7.16 10.99 2.60
CA THR A 20 6.06 11.27 1.68
C THR A 20 6.29 10.49 0.39
N LEU A 21 5.28 9.74 -0.02
CA LEU A 21 5.27 8.91 -1.21
C LEU A 21 4.30 9.49 -2.22
N THR A 22 4.77 9.64 -3.45
CA THR A 22 4.01 9.94 -4.66
C THR A 22 4.15 8.78 -5.64
N SER A 23 3.29 8.73 -6.64
CA SER A 23 3.39 7.75 -7.72
C SER A 23 4.73 7.79 -8.47
N SER A 24 5.40 8.94 -8.53
CA SER A 24 6.72 9.08 -9.15
C SER A 24 7.85 8.45 -8.32
N ASN A 25 7.62 8.14 -7.04
CA ASN A 25 8.63 7.51 -6.20
C ASN A 25 8.67 5.99 -6.40
N ILE A 26 7.66 5.35 -7.00
CA ILE A 26 7.59 3.88 -7.05
C ILE A 26 8.51 3.32 -8.14
N THR A 27 9.35 2.36 -7.75
CA THR A 27 10.46 1.87 -8.60
C THR A 27 10.09 0.77 -9.57
N THR A 28 11.06 0.33 -10.35
CA THR A 28 10.89 -0.72 -11.37
C THR A 28 10.70 -2.13 -10.80
N SER A 29 10.84 -2.34 -9.48
CA SER A 29 11.01 -3.66 -8.86
C SER A 29 10.01 -3.96 -7.72
N ASN A 30 9.88 -5.23 -7.31
CA ASN A 30 9.06 -5.65 -6.18
C ASN A 30 9.72 -5.26 -4.85
N VAL A 31 9.04 -4.50 -3.99
CA VAL A 31 9.68 -3.87 -2.83
C VAL A 31 8.84 -4.01 -1.57
N VAL A 32 9.50 -4.33 -0.46
CA VAL A 32 8.96 -4.14 0.90
C VAL A 32 9.66 -2.95 1.53
N LEU A 33 8.93 -1.88 1.82
CA LEU A 33 9.42 -0.69 2.51
C LEU A 33 8.94 -0.72 3.96
N ILE A 34 9.87 -0.51 4.89
CA ILE A 34 9.58 -0.36 6.33
C ILE A 34 10.05 1.02 6.77
N ALA A 35 9.14 1.91 7.12
CA ALA A 35 9.47 3.21 7.70
C ALA A 35 9.28 3.22 9.22
N THR A 36 10.26 3.73 9.96
CA THR A 36 10.19 3.91 11.42
C THR A 36 9.42 5.16 11.84
N GLY A 37 8.83 5.89 10.90
CA GLY A 37 7.94 7.03 11.15
C GLY A 37 6.71 7.02 10.26
N ASP A 38 5.99 8.15 10.26
CA ASP A 38 4.75 8.31 9.50
C ASP A 38 5.00 8.32 7.99
N ILE A 39 4.07 7.74 7.23
CA ILE A 39 4.08 7.71 5.78
C ILE A 39 2.86 8.47 5.25
N SER A 40 3.10 9.49 4.44
CA SER A 40 2.07 10.22 3.71
C SER A 40 2.03 9.77 2.25
N ILE A 41 0.91 9.22 1.80
CA ILE A 41 0.68 8.83 0.41
C ILE A 41 -0.10 9.95 -0.28
N SER A 42 0.44 10.43 -1.39
CA SER A 42 -0.08 11.59 -2.13
C SER A 42 -0.18 11.30 -3.62
N GLY A 43 -0.96 12.14 -4.32
CA GLY A 43 -1.35 11.93 -5.72
C GLY A 43 -2.73 11.33 -5.84
N SER A 44 -3.40 11.57 -6.98
CA SER A 44 -4.74 11.06 -7.27
C SER A 44 -4.77 9.54 -7.39
N GLU A 45 -3.72 8.95 -7.93
CA GLU A 45 -3.54 7.51 -8.05
C GLU A 45 -2.14 7.13 -7.58
N PHE A 46 -2.05 6.10 -6.72
CA PHE A 46 -0.78 5.61 -6.19
C PHE A 46 -0.55 4.17 -6.65
N ASN A 47 0.55 3.91 -7.36
CA ASN A 47 0.89 2.58 -7.86
C ASN A 47 -0.20 1.92 -8.73
N ILE A 48 -1.09 2.67 -9.36
CA ILE A 48 -2.22 2.10 -10.12
C ILE A 48 -2.57 3.03 -11.28
N ASN A 49 -3.16 2.46 -12.34
CA ASN A 49 -3.62 3.25 -13.48
C ASN A 49 -4.76 4.21 -13.08
N ALA A 50 -4.96 5.24 -13.90
CA ALA A 50 -5.98 6.27 -13.71
C ALA A 50 -7.43 5.74 -13.63
N ASP A 51 -7.68 4.53 -14.12
CA ASP A 51 -8.99 3.87 -14.04
C ASP A 51 -9.27 3.19 -12.69
N CYS A 52 -8.28 3.16 -11.79
CA CYS A 52 -8.35 2.50 -10.48
C CYS A 52 -8.74 1.01 -10.55
N VAL A 53 -8.58 0.35 -11.70
CA VAL A 53 -8.95 -1.05 -11.93
C VAL A 53 -7.76 -1.81 -12.49
N ASN A 54 -7.10 -1.25 -13.49
CA ASN A 54 -5.98 -1.86 -14.17
C ASN A 54 -4.70 -1.73 -13.34
N THR A 55 -4.02 -2.85 -13.13
CA THR A 55 -2.76 -2.95 -12.36
C THR A 55 -1.57 -3.31 -13.23
N THR A 56 -1.68 -3.21 -14.56
CA THR A 56 -0.58 -3.51 -15.48
C THR A 56 0.64 -2.62 -15.27
N LEU A 57 0.44 -1.36 -14.83
CA LEU A 57 1.55 -0.46 -14.46
C LEU A 57 1.93 -0.55 -12.97
N SER A 58 1.13 -1.27 -12.17
CA SER A 58 1.37 -1.44 -10.75
C SER A 58 2.56 -2.35 -10.51
N LYS A 59 3.28 -2.04 -9.43
CA LYS A 59 4.37 -2.85 -8.90
C LYS A 59 3.89 -3.57 -7.66
N ASN A 60 4.45 -4.74 -7.39
CA ASN A 60 4.13 -5.45 -6.15
C ASN A 60 4.91 -4.74 -5.03
N ILE A 61 4.19 -3.96 -4.21
CA ILE A 61 4.79 -3.23 -3.10
C ILE A 61 4.08 -3.54 -1.79
N ALA A 62 4.87 -3.65 -0.73
CA ALA A 62 4.36 -3.57 0.64
C ALA A 62 4.97 -2.34 1.31
N ILE A 63 4.14 -1.54 1.95
CA ILE A 63 4.52 -0.34 2.70
C ILE A 63 4.10 -0.55 4.14
N LEU A 64 5.10 -0.60 5.02
CA LEU A 64 4.96 -0.78 6.45
C LEU A 64 5.39 0.50 7.14
N SER A 65 4.57 1.01 8.05
CA SER A 65 4.92 2.11 8.95
C SER A 65 4.77 1.67 10.40
N THR A 66 5.76 1.98 11.23
CA THR A 66 5.62 1.83 12.68
C THR A 66 4.74 2.93 13.32
N GLY A 67 4.48 4.01 12.59
CA GLY A 67 3.60 5.12 12.96
C GLY A 67 2.27 5.07 12.21
N LYS A 68 1.95 6.16 11.51
CA LYS A 68 0.71 6.34 10.73
C LYS A 68 0.98 6.20 9.22
N ILE A 69 0.08 5.54 8.50
CA ILE A 69 -0.07 5.75 7.04
C ILE A 69 -1.26 6.68 6.81
N SER A 70 -1.04 7.80 6.13
CA SER A 70 -2.09 8.76 5.75
C SER A 70 -2.21 8.91 4.24
N PHE A 71 -3.40 8.73 3.70
CA PHE A 71 -3.70 9.00 2.28
C PHE A 71 -4.22 10.42 2.11
N SER A 72 -3.72 11.13 1.10
CA SER A 72 -4.17 12.49 0.80
C SER A 72 -5.65 12.52 0.39
N ASN A 73 -6.34 13.63 0.68
CA ASN A 73 -7.77 13.80 0.34
C ASN A 73 -8.08 13.70 -1.17
N THR A 74 -7.06 13.78 -2.02
CA THR A 74 -7.19 13.65 -3.48
C THR A 74 -6.92 12.22 -3.98
N THR A 75 -6.31 11.34 -3.18
CA THR A 75 -5.99 9.96 -3.59
C THR A 75 -7.25 9.14 -3.78
N LYS A 76 -7.65 8.87 -5.01
CA LYS A 76 -8.83 8.06 -5.37
C LYS A 76 -8.56 6.57 -5.22
N CYS A 77 -7.35 6.15 -5.58
CA CYS A 77 -6.97 4.76 -5.51
C CYS A 77 -5.48 4.54 -5.25
N ALA A 78 -5.19 3.40 -4.62
CA ALA A 78 -3.85 2.94 -4.38
C ALA A 78 -3.76 1.42 -4.58
N ALA A 79 -2.66 0.92 -5.14
CA ALA A 79 -2.37 -0.51 -5.18
C ALA A 79 -1.17 -0.86 -4.31
N GLY A 80 -1.26 -1.96 -3.57
CA GLY A 80 -0.20 -2.39 -2.66
C GLY A 80 -0.75 -3.04 -1.39
N ILE A 81 0.18 -3.51 -0.58
CA ILE A 81 -0.07 -3.95 0.79
C ILE A 81 0.34 -2.81 1.72
N PHE A 82 -0.60 -2.27 2.48
CA PHE A 82 -0.37 -1.17 3.42
C PHE A 82 -0.55 -1.67 4.84
N ILE A 83 0.48 -1.54 5.68
CA ILE A 83 0.47 -2.01 7.06
C ILE A 83 0.92 -0.88 7.97
N ALA A 84 0.10 -0.49 8.93
CA ALA A 84 0.50 0.50 9.91
C ALA A 84 -0.19 0.31 11.26
N LYS A 85 0.39 0.93 12.29
CA LYS A 85 -0.26 1.03 13.59
C LYS A 85 -1.57 1.79 13.47
N THR A 86 -1.54 2.93 12.78
CA THR A 86 -2.71 3.75 12.49
C THR A 86 -2.81 4.05 11.00
N VAL A 87 -4.04 4.10 10.48
CA VAL A 87 -4.31 4.48 9.10
C VAL A 87 -5.34 5.60 9.08
N ASP A 88 -5.06 6.62 8.28
CA ASP A 88 -5.97 7.71 7.97
C ASP A 88 -6.22 7.74 6.46
N THR A 89 -7.46 7.51 6.03
CA THR A 89 -7.80 7.52 4.61
C THR A 89 -8.02 8.94 4.08
N GLY A 90 -8.08 9.95 4.95
CA GLY A 90 -8.39 11.33 4.62
C GLY A 90 -9.89 11.67 4.71
N SER A 91 -10.21 12.93 4.44
CA SER A 91 -11.54 13.52 4.57
C SER A 91 -12.01 14.13 3.24
N ASN A 92 -12.92 13.45 2.54
CA ASN A 92 -13.51 13.96 1.29
C ASN A 92 -14.98 13.53 1.19
N GLY A 93 -15.89 14.49 1.07
CA GLY A 93 -17.34 14.25 1.08
C GLY A 93 -17.95 13.79 -0.25
N ASN A 94 -17.16 13.73 -1.32
CA ASN A 94 -17.62 13.25 -2.63
C ASN A 94 -16.55 12.39 -3.33
N GLN A 95 -15.78 11.64 -2.55
CA GLN A 95 -14.75 10.75 -3.06
C GLN A 95 -14.37 9.68 -2.04
N GLY A 96 -14.54 8.42 -2.41
CA GLY A 96 -14.01 7.28 -1.68
C GLY A 96 -12.52 7.03 -1.94
N LEU A 97 -11.96 6.03 -1.25
CA LEU A 97 -10.63 5.49 -1.51
C LEU A 97 -10.76 4.01 -1.90
N LYS A 98 -10.20 3.65 -3.06
CA LYS A 98 -10.09 2.25 -3.47
C LYS A 98 -8.68 1.74 -3.24
N ILE A 99 -8.53 0.68 -2.46
CA ILE A 99 -7.27 -0.04 -2.31
C ILE A 99 -7.35 -1.34 -3.13
N LYS A 100 -6.39 -1.56 -4.03
CA LYS A 100 -6.23 -2.84 -4.73
C LYS A 100 -5.01 -3.59 -4.16
N GLY A 101 -5.28 -4.49 -3.24
CA GLY A 101 -4.32 -5.16 -2.39
C GLY A 101 -4.88 -5.33 -0.97
N ASN A 102 -4.05 -5.06 0.04
CA ASN A 102 -4.40 -5.27 1.44
C ASN A 102 -4.21 -3.98 2.23
N LEU A 103 -5.11 -3.73 3.17
CA LEU A 103 -4.98 -2.69 4.19
C LEU A 103 -5.04 -3.35 5.56
N ILE A 104 -3.95 -3.28 6.31
CA ILE A 104 -3.81 -3.90 7.63
C ILE A 104 -3.56 -2.79 8.65
N VAL A 105 -4.48 -2.66 9.60
CA VAL A 105 -4.45 -1.63 10.63
C VAL A 105 -4.38 -2.31 11.98
N GLN A 106 -3.38 -1.95 12.80
CA GLN A 106 -3.19 -2.62 14.09
C GLN A 106 -4.06 -2.02 15.20
N THR A 107 -4.28 -0.70 15.20
CA THR A 107 -4.95 0.00 16.31
C THR A 107 -6.12 0.86 15.87
N THR A 108 -5.92 1.82 14.97
CA THR A 108 -6.96 2.81 14.63
C THR A 108 -7.01 3.06 13.13
N LEU A 109 -8.21 2.94 12.58
CA LEU A 109 -8.55 3.35 11.23
C LEU A 109 -9.46 4.58 11.30
N THR A 110 -8.99 5.72 10.81
CA THR A 110 -9.80 6.92 10.58
C THR A 110 -10.22 6.95 9.12
N ASN A 111 -11.52 7.02 8.86
CA ASN A 111 -12.07 7.10 7.51
C ASN A 111 -13.23 8.11 7.46
N ASP A 112 -12.90 9.33 7.04
CA ASP A 112 -13.87 10.43 6.87
C ASP A 112 -14.21 10.64 5.39
N ARG A 113 -14.02 9.61 4.57
CA ARG A 113 -14.41 9.60 3.17
C ARG A 113 -15.85 9.19 3.00
N ALA A 114 -16.57 9.95 2.19
CA ALA A 114 -17.96 9.74 1.88
C ALA A 114 -18.27 10.05 0.41
N TRP A 115 -19.44 9.59 0.00
CA TRP A 115 -20.09 9.97 -1.24
C TRP A 115 -21.44 10.60 -0.90
N SER A 116 -21.93 11.50 -1.76
CA SER A 116 -23.32 11.93 -1.72
C SER A 116 -24.28 10.78 -2.01
N ASP A 117 -23.84 9.83 -2.84
CA ASP A 117 -24.53 8.60 -3.16
C ASP A 117 -24.17 7.49 -2.16
N THR A 118 -25.14 7.09 -1.34
CA THR A 118 -24.97 6.07 -0.29
C THR A 118 -24.78 4.65 -0.83
N SER A 119 -24.96 4.42 -2.13
CA SER A 119 -24.66 3.12 -2.77
C SER A 119 -23.16 2.90 -2.98
N ARG A 120 -22.34 3.95 -2.78
CA ARG A 120 -20.90 3.92 -3.02
C ARG A 120 -20.13 3.92 -1.70
N PRO A 121 -19.18 3.00 -1.50
CA PRO A 121 -18.41 2.94 -0.26
C PRO A 121 -17.38 4.09 -0.19
N GLY A 122 -17.15 4.62 1.02
CA GLY A 122 -16.08 5.57 1.31
C GLY A 122 -14.68 4.94 1.28
N LEU A 123 -14.58 3.65 1.61
CA LEU A 123 -13.37 2.83 1.50
C LEU A 123 -13.73 1.49 0.85
N PHE A 124 -13.04 1.12 -0.22
CA PHE A 124 -13.24 -0.14 -0.90
C PHE A 124 -11.91 -0.88 -1.09
N VAL A 125 -11.75 -2.01 -0.42
CA VAL A 125 -10.54 -2.84 -0.49
C VAL A 125 -10.82 -4.06 -1.35
N VAL A 126 -10.06 -4.21 -2.43
CA VAL A 126 -10.14 -5.36 -3.34
C VAL A 126 -8.85 -6.13 -3.23
N PHE A 127 -8.93 -7.36 -2.72
CA PHE A 127 -7.76 -8.23 -2.59
C PHE A 127 -7.14 -8.53 -3.96
N ASP A 128 -5.82 -8.38 -4.06
CA ASP A 128 -5.05 -8.73 -5.24
C ASP A 128 -4.06 -9.85 -4.88
N PRO A 129 -4.41 -11.12 -5.16
CA PRO A 129 -3.58 -12.27 -4.75
C PRO A 129 -2.22 -12.27 -5.43
N VAL A 130 -2.10 -11.70 -6.64
CA VAL A 130 -0.84 -11.66 -7.38
C VAL A 130 0.18 -10.79 -6.66
N GLN A 131 -0.25 -9.63 -6.13
CA GLN A 131 0.62 -8.76 -5.33
C GLN A 131 1.13 -9.46 -4.08
N TYR A 132 0.23 -10.17 -3.38
CA TYR A 132 0.59 -10.89 -2.16
C TYR A 132 1.58 -12.02 -2.45
N ILE A 133 1.29 -12.88 -3.44
CA ILE A 133 2.15 -14.02 -3.81
C ILE A 133 3.55 -13.55 -4.23
N ASN A 134 3.63 -12.49 -5.03
CA ASN A 134 4.91 -11.96 -5.51
C ASN A 134 5.79 -11.35 -4.40
N LEU A 135 5.20 -11.03 -3.25
CA LEU A 135 5.91 -10.49 -2.09
C LEU A 135 6.16 -11.53 -0.98
N LEU A 136 5.61 -12.74 -1.11
CA LEU A 136 5.81 -13.81 -0.13
C LEU A 136 7.27 -14.06 0.25
N PRO A 137 8.24 -14.08 -0.69
CA PRO A 137 9.65 -14.30 -0.33
C PRO A 137 10.23 -13.24 0.60
N TYR A 138 9.62 -12.04 0.65
CA TYR A 138 10.07 -10.92 1.47
C TYR A 138 9.25 -10.76 2.75
N LEU A 139 7.98 -11.17 2.73
CA LEU A 139 7.05 -11.03 3.86
C LEU A 139 6.99 -12.27 4.75
N SER A 140 7.46 -13.43 4.27
CA SER A 140 7.39 -14.70 4.98
C SER A 140 8.60 -15.57 4.70
N THR A 141 8.94 -16.43 5.66
CA THR A 141 9.91 -17.51 5.47
C THR A 141 9.14 -18.78 5.09
N ALA A 142 9.39 -19.30 3.88
CA ALA A 142 8.81 -20.57 3.48
C ALA A 142 9.45 -21.70 4.31
N TYR A 143 8.63 -22.44 5.06
CA TYR A 143 9.04 -23.65 5.76
C TYR A 143 8.57 -24.87 4.97
N TYR A 144 9.51 -25.66 4.47
CA TYR A 144 9.22 -26.91 3.75
C TYR A 144 9.50 -28.10 4.68
N ASP A 145 8.44 -28.69 5.21
CA ASP A 145 8.52 -29.99 5.89
C ASP A 145 8.31 -31.08 4.84
N TRP A 146 9.39 -31.79 4.49
CA TRP A 146 9.31 -32.96 3.64
C TRP A 146 9.56 -34.20 4.50
N ARG A 147 8.66 -35.18 4.36
CA ARG A 147 8.89 -36.54 4.82
C ARG A 147 9.07 -37.41 3.59
N GLN A 148 10.20 -38.12 3.51
CA GLN A 148 10.39 -39.15 2.50
C GLN A 148 9.35 -40.24 2.76
N ILE A 149 8.39 -40.39 1.86
CA ILE A 149 7.53 -41.56 1.85
C ILE A 149 8.37 -42.66 1.21
N GLN A 150 8.77 -43.62 2.03
CA GLN A 150 9.56 -44.79 1.64
C GLN A 150 8.67 -45.88 1.07
#